data_AF-A0A848YA61-F1
#
_entry.id   AF-A0A848YA61-F1
#
_cell.length_a   1.000
_cell.length_b   1.000
_cell.length_c   1.000
_cell.angle_alpha   90.00
_cell.angle_beta   90.00
_cell.angle_gamma   90.00
#
_symmetry.space_group_name_H-M   'P 1'
#
loop_
_entity.id
_entity.type
_entity.pdbx_description
1 polymer ?
#
loop_
_entity_poly.entity_id
_entity_poly.type
_entity_poly.pdbx_seq_one_letter_code
_entity_poly.pdbx_strand_id
1 'polypeptide(L)'
;MSDQQAFSVDIGKLRSATKPEPTAQFVKTSDVAGEKLGFVNRAPKGRGGRQPSPRTGQVHAKTLPHVSEEISDEAKRRGVVQGVLIEEAWALYCRHNGLETGGEGA
;
A
#
# COMPACT_ATOMS: atom_id res chain seq x y z
N MET A 1 -15.48 66.53 39.46
CA MET A 1 -14.56 65.38 39.43
C MET A 1 -15.34 64.21 38.88
N SER A 2 -15.17 63.89 37.60
CA SER A 2 -15.87 62.77 36.97
C SER A 2 -15.02 61.52 37.10
N ASP A 3 -15.55 60.50 37.78
CA ASP A 3 -14.95 59.18 37.95
C ASP A 3 -14.78 58.50 36.58
N GLN A 4 -13.56 58.57 36.02
CA GLN A 4 -13.18 57.73 34.89
C GLN A 4 -12.65 56.40 35.44
N GLN A 5 -13.43 55.35 35.21
CA GLN A 5 -13.10 53.98 35.61
C GLN A 5 -11.85 53.51 34.84
N ALA A 6 -10.77 53.20 35.58
CA ALA A 6 -9.42 53.01 35.05
C ALA A 6 -9.23 51.86 34.03
N PHE A 7 -10.26 51.04 33.77
CA PHE A 7 -10.17 49.88 32.88
C PHE A 7 -11.47 49.64 32.07
N SER A 8 -12.00 50.66 31.40
CA SER A 8 -13.08 50.44 30.43
C SER A 8 -12.51 50.04 29.06
N VAL A 9 -12.77 48.81 28.61
CA VAL A 9 -12.44 48.36 27.25
C VAL A 9 -13.61 48.67 26.32
N ASP A 10 -13.37 49.47 25.28
CA ASP A 10 -14.36 49.81 24.24
C ASP A 10 -14.58 48.63 23.29
N ILE A 11 -15.55 47.78 23.65
CA ILE A 11 -15.98 46.62 22.85
C ILE A 11 -16.81 46.99 21.61
N GLY A 12 -17.26 48.25 21.48
CA GLY A 12 -18.12 48.68 20.38
C GLY A 12 -17.40 48.79 19.03
N LYS A 13 -16.06 48.88 19.05
CA LYS A 13 -15.21 48.94 17.85
C LYS A 13 -14.68 47.58 17.41
N LEU A 14 -14.98 46.50 18.13
CA LEU A 14 -14.57 45.16 17.74
C LEU A 14 -15.41 44.72 16.55
N ARG A 15 -14.77 44.67 15.38
CA ARG A 15 -15.41 44.18 14.15
C ARG A 15 -15.70 42.69 14.29
N SER A 16 -16.97 42.30 14.31
CA SER A 16 -17.38 40.91 14.18
C SER A 16 -17.09 40.44 12.74
N ALA A 17 -15.89 39.94 12.50
CA ALA A 17 -15.58 39.28 11.24
C ALA A 17 -16.11 37.84 11.29
N THR A 18 -17.02 37.49 10.38
CA THR A 18 -17.44 36.10 10.19
C THR A 18 -16.22 35.30 9.74
N LYS A 19 -15.88 34.25 10.49
CA LYS A 19 -14.77 33.37 10.12
C LYS A 19 -15.08 32.77 8.73
N PRO A 20 -14.22 32.96 7.71
CA PRO A 20 -14.47 32.37 6.39
C PRO A 20 -14.48 30.84 6.52
N GLU A 21 -15.36 30.20 5.75
CA GLU A 21 -15.40 28.74 5.65
C GLU A 21 -13.99 28.23 5.29
N PRO A 22 -13.48 27.21 6.01
CA PRO A 22 -12.12 26.72 5.84
C PRO A 22 -12.00 26.00 4.50
N THR A 23 -11.78 26.78 3.44
CA THR A 23 -11.49 26.27 2.10
C THR A 23 -10.09 25.65 2.13
N ALA A 24 -9.87 24.58 1.36
CA ALA A 24 -8.56 23.90 1.29
C ALA A 24 -7.38 24.86 1.00
N GLN A 25 -7.62 25.94 0.25
CA GLN A 25 -6.63 26.98 -0.04
C GLN A 25 -6.29 27.86 1.17
N PHE A 26 -7.29 28.18 2.01
CA PHE A 26 -7.11 28.95 3.24
C PHE A 26 -6.25 28.16 4.23
N VAL A 27 -6.57 26.88 4.42
CA VAL A 27 -5.82 25.96 5.31
C VAL A 27 -4.36 25.84 4.87
N LYS A 28 -4.11 25.65 3.57
CA LYS A 28 -2.73 25.62 3.03
C LYS A 28 -1.97 26.91 3.32
N THR A 29 -2.62 28.05 3.17
CA THR A 29 -1.98 29.36 3.37
C THR A 29 -1.67 29.60 4.84
N SER A 30 -2.58 29.21 5.74
CA SER A 30 -2.34 29.28 7.19
C SER A 30 -1.25 28.33 7.65
N ASP A 31 -1.17 27.11 7.09
CA ASP A 31 -0.12 26.16 7.42
C ASP A 31 1.27 26.69 7.01
N VAL A 32 1.39 27.26 5.81
CA VAL A 32 2.64 27.88 5.33
C VAL A 32 3.06 29.07 6.19
N ALA A 33 2.10 29.91 6.59
CA ALA A 33 2.38 31.04 7.50
C ALA A 33 2.80 30.56 8.89
N GLY A 34 2.17 29.50 9.41
CA GLY A 34 2.51 28.85 10.67
C GLY A 34 3.91 28.26 10.65
N GLU A 35 4.28 27.53 9.58
CA GLU A 35 5.60 26.93 9.42
C GLU A 35 6.72 27.98 9.44
N LYS A 36 6.54 29.14 8.77
CA LYS A 36 7.50 30.26 8.82
C LYS A 36 7.71 30.84 10.21
N LEU A 37 6.69 30.74 11.07
CA LEU A 37 6.71 31.18 12.46
C LEU A 37 7.11 30.06 13.43
N GLY A 38 7.50 28.89 12.92
CA GLY A 38 7.92 27.73 13.73
C GLY A 38 6.77 26.86 14.24
N PHE A 39 5.52 27.12 13.85
CA PHE A 39 4.38 26.25 14.12
C PHE A 39 4.39 25.08 13.12
N VAL A 40 5.25 24.09 13.38
CA VAL A 40 5.35 22.87 12.58
C VAL A 40 4.33 21.84 13.06
N ASN A 41 3.56 21.25 12.13
CA ASN A 41 2.64 20.18 12.46
C ASN A 41 3.40 18.89 12.82
N ARG A 42 3.30 18.48 14.10
CA ARG A 42 3.95 17.28 14.66
C ARG A 42 3.02 16.05 14.71
N ALA A 43 1.83 16.12 14.13
CA ALA A 43 0.95 14.97 14.05
C ALA A 43 1.67 13.82 13.33
N PRO A 44 1.49 12.57 13.77
CA PRO A 44 2.11 11.41 13.13
C PRO A 44 1.65 11.34 11.67
N LYS A 45 2.53 11.71 10.74
CA LYS A 45 2.29 11.50 9.31
C LYS A 45 2.35 10.00 9.07
N GLY A 46 1.24 9.40 8.66
CA GLY A 46 1.20 7.98 8.32
C GLY A 46 2.30 7.66 7.32
N ARG A 47 3.21 6.75 7.67
CA ARG A 47 4.12 6.17 6.68
C ARG A 47 3.24 5.40 5.70
N GLY A 48 3.34 5.74 4.41
CA GLY A 48 2.70 4.95 3.36
C GLY A 48 3.05 3.48 3.54
N GLY A 49 2.05 2.61 3.53
CA GLY A 49 2.26 1.18 3.65
C GLY A 49 3.18 0.64 2.55
N ARG A 50 3.71 -0.57 2.75
CA ARG A 50 4.46 -1.28 1.70
C ARG A 50 3.58 -1.38 0.46
N GLN A 51 4.11 -0.99 -0.70
CA GLN A 51 3.41 -1.16 -1.96
C GLN A 51 3.01 -2.64 -2.14
N PRO A 52 1.79 -2.93 -2.61
CA PRO A 52 1.37 -4.29 -2.86
C PRO A 52 2.35 -4.96 -3.83
N SER A 53 2.72 -6.21 -3.51
CA SER A 53 3.59 -7.00 -4.40
C SER A 53 2.94 -7.12 -5.77
N PRO A 54 3.69 -7.05 -6.88
CA PRO A 54 3.16 -7.39 -8.18
C PRO A 54 2.49 -8.77 -8.09
N ARG A 55 1.24 -8.88 -8.56
CA ARG A 55 0.49 -10.14 -8.53
C ARG A 55 1.05 -11.05 -9.64
N THR A 56 2.25 -11.58 -9.47
CA THR A 56 2.99 -12.39 -10.46
C THR A 56 2.41 -13.79 -10.66
N GLY A 57 1.10 -13.98 -10.49
CA GLY A 57 0.46 -15.29 -10.59
C GLY A 57 0.87 -16.30 -9.51
N GLN A 58 1.58 -15.87 -8.46
CA GLN A 58 1.92 -16.73 -7.32
C GLN A 58 0.62 -17.20 -6.64
N VAL A 59 0.24 -18.45 -6.92
CA VAL A 59 -0.81 -19.14 -6.19
C VAL A 59 -0.23 -19.73 -4.92
N HIS A 60 -0.91 -19.52 -3.80
CA HIS A 60 -0.53 -20.16 -2.55
C HIS A 60 -0.63 -21.67 -2.73
N ALA A 61 0.24 -22.47 -2.10
CA ALA A 61 0.18 -23.94 -2.20
C ALA A 61 -1.20 -24.53 -1.80
N LYS A 62 -1.98 -23.77 -1.03
CA LYS A 62 -3.37 -24.09 -0.64
C LYS A 62 -4.42 -23.87 -1.75
N THR A 63 -4.07 -23.24 -2.87
CA THR A 63 -5.05 -22.92 -3.93
C THR A 63 -5.47 -24.15 -4.73
N LEU A 64 -4.63 -25.20 -4.81
CA LEU A 64 -4.94 -26.45 -5.52
C LEU A 64 -4.45 -27.68 -4.74
N PRO A 65 -5.05 -27.99 -3.57
CA PRO A 65 -4.59 -29.07 -2.71
C PRO A 65 -4.71 -30.45 -3.38
N HIS A 66 -5.78 -30.68 -4.14
CA HIS A 66 -6.01 -31.95 -4.86
C HIS A 66 -4.90 -32.25 -5.88
N VAL A 67 -4.39 -31.24 -6.59
CA VAL A 67 -3.31 -31.42 -7.57
C VAL A 67 -2.03 -31.93 -6.89
N SER A 68 -1.71 -31.40 -5.71
CA SER A 68 -0.54 -31.87 -4.96
C SER A 68 -0.69 -33.32 -4.47
N GLU A 69 -1.90 -33.71 -4.06
CA GLU A 69 -2.21 -35.08 -3.63
C GLU A 69 -2.10 -36.05 -4.81
N GLU A 70 -2.70 -35.71 -5.95
CA GLU A 70 -2.64 -36.50 -7.19
C GLU A 70 -1.21 -36.70 -7.68
N ILE A 71 -0.39 -35.63 -7.71
CA ILE A 71 1.04 -35.73 -8.07
C ILE A 71 1.79 -36.63 -7.08
N SER A 72 1.48 -36.52 -5.79
CA SER A 72 2.13 -37.34 -4.76
C SER A 72 1.81 -38.83 -4.92
N ASP A 73 0.56 -39.16 -5.21
CA ASP A 73 0.14 -40.55 -5.34
C ASP A 73 0.67 -41.17 -6.63
N GLU A 74 0.75 -40.40 -7.72
CA GLU A 74 1.39 -40.86 -8.94
C GLU A 74 2.91 -41.06 -8.76
N ALA A 75 3.57 -40.17 -8.03
CA ALA A 75 4.98 -40.30 -7.69
C ALA A 75 5.25 -41.60 -6.91
N LYS A 76 4.43 -41.87 -5.88
CA LYS A 76 4.48 -43.12 -5.11
C LYS A 76 4.22 -44.34 -5.98
N ARG A 77 3.20 -44.31 -6.84
CA ARG A 77 2.85 -45.41 -7.74
C ARG A 77 4.00 -45.76 -8.69
N ARG A 78 4.75 -44.75 -9.16
CA ARG A 78 5.91 -44.92 -10.04
C ARG A 78 7.23 -45.18 -9.29
N GLY A 79 7.27 -44.98 -7.98
CA GLY A 79 8.50 -45.06 -7.19
C GLY A 79 9.49 -43.95 -7.47
N VAL A 80 9.02 -42.76 -7.88
CA VAL A 80 9.84 -41.59 -8.22
C VAL A 80 9.53 -40.41 -7.29
N VAL A 81 10.36 -39.36 -7.36
CA VAL A 81 10.12 -38.11 -6.64
C VAL A 81 9.16 -37.23 -7.46
N GLN A 82 8.33 -36.42 -6.79
CA GLN A 82 7.39 -35.49 -7.44
C GLN A 82 8.06 -34.58 -8.51
N GLY A 83 9.32 -34.20 -8.30
CA GLY A 83 10.08 -33.38 -9.25
C GLY A 83 10.17 -33.99 -10.65
N VAL A 84 10.27 -35.32 -10.76
CA VAL A 84 10.33 -36.01 -12.06
C VAL A 84 9.04 -35.81 -12.86
N LEU A 85 7.89 -35.92 -12.19
CA LEU A 85 6.59 -35.67 -12.82
C LEU A 85 6.44 -34.21 -13.28
N ILE A 86 7.00 -33.26 -12.53
CA ILE A 86 6.98 -31.84 -12.88
C ILE A 86 7.87 -31.59 -14.12
N GLU A 87 9.05 -32.21 -14.19
CA GLU A 87 9.93 -32.12 -15.36
C GLU A 87 9.29 -32.74 -16.62
N GLU A 88 8.69 -33.93 -16.49
CA GLU A 88 7.93 -34.56 -17.57
C GLU A 88 6.77 -33.66 -18.04
N ALA A 89 5.99 -33.12 -17.11
CA ALA A 89 4.88 -32.23 -17.42
C ALA A 89 5.36 -30.94 -18.10
N TRP A 90 6.51 -30.39 -17.67
CA TRP A 90 7.13 -29.23 -18.30
C TRP A 90 7.56 -29.53 -19.74
N ALA A 91 8.21 -30.68 -19.98
CA ALA A 91 8.60 -31.10 -21.32
C ALA A 91 7.39 -31.29 -22.24
N LEU A 92 6.30 -31.90 -21.72
CA LEU A 92 5.03 -32.03 -22.45
C LEU A 92 4.42 -30.67 -22.79
N TYR A 93 4.40 -29.74 -21.82
CA TYR A 93 3.90 -28.38 -22.00
C TYR A 93 4.72 -27.63 -23.06
N CYS A 94 6.03 -27.67 -22.99
CA CYS A 94 6.92 -27.02 -23.95
C CYS A 94 6.70 -27.57 -25.37
N ARG A 95 6.63 -28.90 -25.53
CA ARG A 95 6.35 -29.54 -26.82
C ARG A 95 5.00 -29.12 -27.39
N HIS A 96 3.96 -29.05 -26.55
CA HIS A 96 2.64 -28.61 -26.98
C HIS A 96 2.62 -27.15 -27.45
N ASN A 97 3.42 -26.29 -26.82
CA ASN A 97 3.49 -24.86 -27.11
C ASN A 97 4.62 -24.46 -28.07
N GLY A 98 5.37 -25.42 -28.63
CA GLY A 98 6.50 -25.16 -29.51
C GLY A 98 7.66 -24.43 -28.84
N LEU A 99 7.84 -24.61 -27.53
CA LEU A 99 8.96 -24.04 -26.76
C LEU A 99 10.17 -24.98 -26.85
N GLU A 100 11.33 -24.47 -27.21
CA GLU A 100 12.58 -25.23 -27.20
C GLU A 100 13.04 -25.45 -25.76
N THR A 101 13.07 -26.71 -25.32
CA THR A 101 13.69 -27.10 -24.06
C THR A 101 15.19 -27.22 -24.31
N GLY A 102 15.98 -26.23 -23.89
CA GLY A 102 17.43 -26.24 -24.03
C GLY A 102 18.06 -27.45 -23.34
N GLY A 103 18.33 -28.50 -24.11
CA GLY A 103 18.86 -29.78 -23.65
C GLY A 103 19.80 -30.44 -24.67
N GLU A 104 20.35 -29.66 -25.61
CA GLU A 104 21.56 -30.06 -26.33
C GLU A 104 22.76 -29.49 -25.56
N GLY A 105 23.32 -30.26 -24.61
CA GLY A 105 24.59 -29.92 -23.99
C GLY A 105 24.65 -30.12 -22.47
N ALA A 106 24.67 -31.37 -22.05
CA ALA A 106 25.38 -31.83 -20.84
C ALA A 106 25.77 -33.29 -21.02
#